data_AF-A0A401U472-F1
#
_entry.id   AF-A0A401U472-F1
#
_cell.length_a   1.000
_cell.length_b   1.000
_cell.length_c   1.000
_cell.angle_alpha   90.00
_cell.angle_beta   90.00
_cell.angle_gamma   90.00
#
_symmetry.space_group_name_H-M   'P 1'
#
loop_
_entity.id
_entity.type
_entity.pdbx_description
1 polymer ?
#
loop_
_entity_poly.entity_id
_entity_poly.type
_entity_poly.pdbx_seq_one_letter_code
_entity_poly.pdbx_strand_id
1 'polypeptide(L)'
;GAEEAGAVFVKVALMDGNAMLYAPAPQTVYDDSRPAERLFVPTAPQPVSEPSVEERLTKELRFDPDAWIVETEDRAGRHFLDLAKG
;
A
#
# COMPACT_ATOMS: atom_id res chain seq x y z
N GLY A 1 14.79 10.66 15.65
CA GLY A 1 13.62 9.88 15.22
C GLY A 1 12.81 10.78 14.34
N ALA A 2 12.57 10.39 13.10
CA ALA A 2 11.85 11.24 12.16
C ALA A 2 10.40 11.39 12.64
N GLU A 3 9.85 12.60 12.56
CA GLU A 3 8.46 12.96 12.91
C GLU A 3 7.40 12.28 12.01
N GLU A 4 7.81 11.33 11.16
CA GLU A 4 7.05 10.71 10.09
C GLU A 4 6.60 9.32 10.53
N ALA A 5 5.28 9.07 10.66
CA ALA A 5 4.78 7.72 10.90
C ALA A 5 5.29 6.75 9.82
N GLY A 6 5.65 5.52 10.22
CA GLY A 6 6.23 4.47 9.35
C GLY A 6 5.43 4.16 8.08
N ALA A 7 5.99 3.30 7.22
CA ALA A 7 5.40 2.99 5.93
C ALA A 7 3.94 2.53 6.06
N VAL A 8 3.03 3.06 5.24
CA VAL A 8 1.61 2.63 5.23
C VAL A 8 1.36 1.78 3.99
N PHE A 9 0.89 0.57 4.21
CA PHE A 9 0.42 -0.33 3.16
C PHE A 9 -1.11 -0.44 3.23
N VAL A 10 -1.75 -0.57 2.06
CA VAL A 10 -3.22 -0.72 1.99
C VAL A 10 -3.55 -2.00 1.22
N LYS A 11 -4.22 -2.94 1.88
CA LYS A 11 -4.78 -4.16 1.29
C LYS A 11 -6.28 -3.94 1.03
N VAL A 12 -6.73 -4.26 -0.18
CA VAL A 12 -8.15 -4.33 -0.54
C VAL A 12 -8.48 -5.78 -0.89
N ALA A 13 -9.16 -6.49 0.00
CA ALA A 13 -9.64 -7.84 -0.23
C ALA A 13 -10.90 -7.82 -1.12
N LEU A 14 -10.89 -8.61 -2.20
CA LEU A 14 -11.96 -8.63 -3.19
C LEU A 14 -13.08 -9.63 -2.85
N MET A 15 -12.97 -10.31 -1.70
CA MET A 15 -13.89 -11.34 -1.22
C MET A 15 -14.05 -12.53 -2.17
N ASP A 16 -13.04 -12.79 -3.00
CA ASP A 16 -12.95 -13.92 -3.92
C ASP A 16 -11.63 -14.72 -3.74
N GLY A 17 -10.90 -14.45 -2.65
CA GLY A 17 -9.57 -15.03 -2.37
C GLY A 17 -8.40 -14.25 -2.99
N ASN A 18 -8.69 -13.15 -3.70
CA ASN A 18 -7.69 -12.21 -4.20
C ASN A 18 -7.75 -10.86 -3.47
N ALA A 19 -6.64 -10.13 -3.54
CA ALA A 19 -6.52 -8.78 -3.04
C ALA A 19 -5.64 -7.90 -3.94
N MET A 20 -5.89 -6.61 -3.85
CA MET A 20 -4.97 -5.57 -4.32
C MET A 20 -4.13 -5.09 -3.13
N LEU A 21 -2.83 -4.87 -3.35
CA LEU A 21 -1.94 -4.27 -2.37
C LEU A 21 -1.33 -2.99 -2.93
N TYR A 22 -1.43 -1.93 -2.16
CA TYR A 22 -0.83 -0.62 -2.43
C TYR A 22 0.27 -0.32 -1.42
N ALA A 23 1.41 0.14 -1.92
CA ALA A 23 2.58 0.53 -1.14
C ALA A 23 2.76 2.05 -1.21
N PRO A 24 3.47 2.68 -0.25
CA PRO A 24 3.79 4.09 -0.35
C PRO A 24 4.64 4.33 -1.61
N ALA A 25 4.32 5.39 -2.35
CA ALA A 25 5.07 5.74 -3.54
C ALA A 25 6.51 6.16 -3.15
N PRO A 26 7.53 5.85 -3.99
CA PRO A 26 8.91 6.23 -3.71
C PRO A 26 9.07 7.73 -3.49
N GLN A 27 9.97 8.15 -2.61
CA GLN A 27 10.19 9.59 -2.33
C GLN A 27 10.53 10.41 -3.59
N THR A 28 11.12 9.78 -4.62
CA THR A 28 11.46 10.41 -5.90
C THR A 28 10.25 10.85 -6.74
N VAL A 29 9.03 10.43 -6.40
CA VAL A 29 7.81 10.86 -7.12
C VAL A 29 7.20 12.14 -6.57
N TYR A 30 7.65 12.62 -5.41
CA TYR A 30 7.19 13.87 -4.82
C TYR A 30 7.99 15.03 -5.42
N ASP A 31 7.28 16.05 -5.92
CA ASP A 31 7.86 17.37 -6.18
C ASP A 31 8.02 18.10 -4.82
N ASP A 32 9.11 18.84 -4.64
CA ASP A 32 9.48 19.56 -3.40
C ASP A 32 8.38 20.54 -2.93
N SER A 33 7.37 20.79 -3.76
CA SER A 33 6.21 21.66 -3.49
C SER A 33 5.08 21.03 -2.68
N ARG A 34 5.03 19.70 -2.48
CA ARG A 34 3.97 19.03 -1.69
C ARG A 34 4.47 17.90 -0.78
N PRO A 35 5.06 18.23 0.38
CA PRO A 35 5.56 17.24 1.33
C PRO A 35 4.48 16.46 2.10
N ALA A 36 3.18 16.81 1.97
CA ALA A 36 2.13 16.31 2.89
C ALA A 36 1.15 15.29 2.31
N GLU A 37 1.03 15.14 0.98
CA GLU A 37 0.08 14.19 0.38
C GLU A 37 0.77 12.84 0.16
N ARG A 38 0.39 11.79 0.92
CA ARG A 38 0.93 10.44 0.73
C ARG A 38 0.35 9.83 -0.55
N LEU A 39 1.21 9.57 -1.53
CA LEU A 39 0.85 8.87 -2.76
C LEU A 39 1.10 7.37 -2.59
N PHE A 40 0.30 6.57 -3.30
CA PHE A 40 0.42 5.13 -3.30
C PHE A 40 0.66 4.57 -4.70
N VAL A 41 1.25 3.39 -4.79
CA VAL A 41 1.40 2.63 -6.03
C VAL A 41 0.90 1.21 -5.87
N PRO A 42 0.18 0.66 -6.86
CA PRO A 42 -0.18 -0.75 -6.84
C PRO A 42 1.09 -1.60 -6.93
N THR A 43 1.14 -2.65 -6.13
CA THR A 43 2.32 -3.52 -6.05
C THR A 43 2.34 -4.62 -7.12
N ALA A 44 1.21 -4.80 -7.83
CA ALA A 44 1.01 -5.69 -8.95
C ALA A 44 0.01 -5.05 -9.94
N PRO A 45 0.06 -5.38 -11.25
CA PRO A 45 -0.84 -4.81 -12.25
C PRO A 45 -2.27 -5.35 -12.17
N GLN A 46 -2.49 -6.46 -11.46
CA GLN A 46 -3.77 -7.14 -11.28
C GLN A 46 -3.86 -7.69 -9.85
N PRO A 47 -5.07 -8.00 -9.35
CA PRO A 47 -5.22 -8.67 -8.06
C PRO A 47 -4.42 -9.96 -8.02
N VAL A 48 -3.85 -10.25 -6.85
CA VAL A 48 -3.12 -11.50 -6.59
C VAL A 48 -3.79 -12.21 -5.41
N SER A 49 -3.43 -13.47 -5.17
CA SER A 49 -4.01 -14.21 -4.06
C SER A 49 -3.71 -13.53 -2.71
N GLU A 50 -4.67 -13.59 -1.78
CA GLU A 50 -4.48 -13.03 -0.44
C GLU A 50 -3.23 -13.59 0.28
N PRO A 51 -2.91 -14.90 0.21
CA PRO A 51 -1.68 -15.43 0.79
C PRO A 51 -0.40 -14.78 0.20
N SER A 52 -0.38 -14.48 -1.10
CA SER A 52 0.77 -13.80 -1.70
C SER A 52 0.91 -12.34 -1.22
N VAL A 53 -0.21 -11.66 -0.97
CA VAL A 53 -0.20 -10.32 -0.33
C VAL A 53 0.31 -10.41 1.11
N GLU A 54 -0.17 -11.37 1.90
CA GLU A 54 0.23 -11.58 3.30
C GLU A 54 1.70 -11.95 3.44
N GLU A 55 2.22 -12.82 2.57
CA GLU A 55 3.65 -13.17 2.53
C GLU A 55 4.52 -11.94 2.27
N ARG A 56 4.06 -11.04 1.40
CA ARG A 56 4.77 -9.78 1.12
C ARG A 56 4.72 -8.86 2.34
N LEU A 57 3.53 -8.60 2.89
CA LEU A 57 3.36 -7.75 4.08
C LEU A 57 4.19 -8.25 5.27
N THR A 58 4.28 -9.58 5.44
CA THR A 58 5.13 -10.20 6.47
C THR A 58 6.61 -9.86 6.27
N LYS A 59 7.10 -9.78 5.03
CA LYS A 59 8.48 -9.37 4.74
C LYS A 59 8.68 -7.89 5.03
N GLU A 60 7.72 -7.04 4.68
CA GLU A 60 7.77 -5.60 4.97
C GLU A 60 7.80 -5.34 6.48
N LEU A 61 6.91 -5.97 7.27
CA LEU A 61 6.90 -5.84 8.74
C LEU A 61 8.18 -6.35 9.42
N ARG A 62 8.86 -7.33 8.83
CA ARG A 62 10.18 -7.78 9.32
C ARG A 62 11.27 -6.76 9.04
N PHE A 63 11.15 -6.01 7.95
CA PHE A 63 12.11 -4.98 7.56
C PHE A 63 11.86 -3.66 8.31
N ASP A 64 10.60 -3.25 8.42
CA ASP A 64 10.13 -2.06 9.12
C ASP A 64 9.02 -2.44 10.13
N PRO A 65 9.37 -2.69 11.40
CA PRO A 65 8.40 -2.99 12.45
C PRO A 65 7.41 -1.85 12.76
N ASP A 66 7.71 -0.62 12.34
CA ASP A 66 6.85 0.55 12.53
C ASP A 66 5.85 0.74 11.36
N ALA A 67 5.88 -0.15 10.36
CA ALA A 67 4.95 -0.12 9.24
C ALA A 67 3.50 -0.44 9.66
N TRP A 68 2.57 0.27 9.06
CA TRP A 68 1.13 0.11 9.25
C TRP A 68 0.49 -0.57 8.05
N ILE A 69 -0.50 -1.41 8.33
CA ILE A 69 -1.31 -2.08 7.31
C ILE A 69 -2.76 -1.68 7.54
N VAL A 70 -3.38 -1.12 6.52
CA VAL A 70 -4.83 -0.86 6.48
C VAL A 70 -5.46 -1.88 5.56
N GLU A 71 -6.39 -2.66 6.09
CA GLU A 71 -7.14 -3.64 5.30
C GLU A 71 -8.59 -3.20 5.14
N THR A 72 -9.10 -3.35 3.93
CA THR A 72 -10.50 -3.07 3.57
C THR A 72 -11.04 -4.21 2.73
N GLU A 73 -12.34 -4.46 2.82
CA GLU A 73 -13.03 -5.47 2.01
C GLU A 73 -13.96 -4.77 1.02
N ASP A 74 -13.73 -4.95 -0.27
CA ASP A 74 -14.57 -4.39 -1.33
C ASP A 74 -14.52 -5.28 -2.58
N ARG A 75 -15.66 -5.90 -2.93
CA ARG A 75 -15.78 -6.78 -4.11
C ARG A 75 -15.45 -6.10 -5.44
N ALA A 76 -15.57 -4.77 -5.51
CA ALA A 76 -15.23 -3.99 -6.70
C ALA A 76 -13.80 -3.41 -6.64
N GLY A 77 -13.03 -3.69 -5.57
CA GLY A 77 -11.64 -3.26 -5.45
C GLY A 77 -11.44 -1.76 -5.26
N ARG A 78 -12.45 -1.04 -4.76
CA ARG A 78 -12.36 0.41 -4.54
C ARG A 78 -11.41 0.69 -3.38
N HIS A 79 -10.39 1.51 -3.62
CA HIS A 79 -9.35 1.83 -2.64
C HIS A 79 -9.40 3.27 -2.12
N PHE A 80 -10.00 4.21 -2.85
CA PHE A 80 -10.12 5.64 -2.48
C PHE A 80 -8.78 6.32 -2.15
N LEU A 81 -7.67 5.80 -2.69
CA LEU A 81 -6.32 6.34 -2.50
C LEU A 81 -5.94 7.27 -3.65
N ASP A 82 -5.16 8.30 -3.33
CA ASP A 82 -4.43 9.07 -4.33
C ASP A 82 -3.22 8.26 -4.82
N LEU A 83 -3.24 7.90 -6.09
CA LEU A 83 -2.16 7.12 -6.72
C LEU A 83 -1.13 8.04 -7.35
N ALA A 84 0.15 7.68 -7.24
CA ALA A 84 1.18 8.33 -8.02
C ALA A 84 0.89 8.15 -9.51
N LYS A 85 1.03 9.22 -10.29
CA LYS A 85 0.92 9.14 -11.75
C LYS A 85 2.14 8.36 -12.26
N GLY A 86 1.88 7.29 -13.00
CA GLY A 86 2.89 6.52 -13.71
C GLY A 86 3.42 7.24 -14.93
#